data_AF-A0A7Y9GLP4-F1
#
_entry.id   AF-A0A7Y9GLP4-F1
#
_cell.length_a   1.000
_cell.length_b   1.000
_cell.length_c   1.000
_cell.angle_alpha   90.00
_cell.angle_beta   90.00
_cell.angle_gamma   90.00
#
_symmetry.space_group_name_H-M   'P 1'
#
loop_
_entity.id
_entity.type
_entity.pdbx_description
1 polymer ?
#
loop_
_entity_poly.entity_id
_entity_poly.type
_entity_poly.pdbx_seq_one_letter_code
_entity_poly.pdbx_strand_id
1 'polypeptide(L)'
;MDAADRAELDALRRRAYGPSAETLEAKELARLVELEDRVRAEHAPVASGAGDGAPGSASGGGGSAVRDDVPNPSDAGAAAGVRVLARPAEPSATEVTRPGDGGGGASASPTGDPAGTATRSKWSRRRTLVVAGIAVIVVGAAVVASTFVQNALRGAGPTGEVDYVDAPEAYSFTRDLTSTVLLRIPLDGSFGSFVDLPDSEAPPIPSSGTVEWVEPLGEYYGWNVWIAGAQGAVQREHCIVIEREDRARGRCVPAVLREQSALVAPVPYAWIPDDERPEEMSPGQRLGFWWGGDNGVIILIGDTPQPR
;
A
#
# COMPACT_ATOMS: atom_id res chain seq x y z
N MET A 1 -11.78 8.60 -25.43
CA MET A 1 -13.14 8.28 -24.97
C MET A 1 -14.05 9.39 -25.46
N ASP A 2 -15.20 9.04 -26.04
CA ASP A 2 -16.11 10.06 -26.57
C ASP A 2 -16.89 10.78 -25.43
N ALA A 3 -17.74 11.73 -25.79
CA ALA A 3 -18.52 12.50 -24.80
C ALA A 3 -19.65 11.68 -24.17
N ALA A 4 -20.18 10.68 -24.87
CA ALA A 4 -21.28 9.85 -24.39
C ALA A 4 -20.78 8.86 -23.33
N ASP A 5 -19.66 8.19 -23.59
CA ASP A 5 -19.00 7.30 -22.64
C ASP A 5 -18.62 8.04 -21.34
N ARG A 6 -18.11 9.28 -21.45
CA ARG A 6 -17.79 10.11 -20.27
C ARG A 6 -19.03 10.45 -19.44
N ALA A 7 -20.15 10.80 -20.09
CA ALA A 7 -21.40 11.08 -19.41
C ALA A 7 -21.99 9.83 -18.73
N GLU A 8 -21.87 8.66 -19.38
CA GLU A 8 -22.26 7.37 -18.80
C GLU A 8 -21.43 7.04 -17.55
N LEU A 9 -20.10 7.20 -17.64
CA LEU A 9 -19.19 6.99 -16.52
C LEU A 9 -19.53 7.90 -15.33
N ASP A 10 -19.77 9.18 -15.57
CA ASP A 10 -20.14 10.14 -14.51
C ASP A 10 -21.48 9.77 -13.85
N ALA A 11 -22.45 9.29 -14.62
CA ALA A 11 -23.73 8.82 -14.09
C ALA A 11 -23.56 7.57 -13.22
N LEU A 12 -22.77 6.59 -13.67
CA LEU A 12 -22.48 5.37 -12.91
C LEU A 12 -21.70 5.68 -11.63
N ARG A 13 -20.69 6.56 -11.68
CA ARG A 13 -19.94 7.00 -10.49
C ARG A 13 -20.84 7.72 -9.50
N ARG A 14 -21.76 8.56 -9.96
CA ARG A 14 -22.71 9.25 -9.09
C ARG A 14 -23.66 8.27 -8.41
N ARG A 15 -24.10 7.22 -9.09
CA ARG A 15 -24.93 6.16 -8.48
C ARG A 15 -24.14 5.25 -7.56
N ALA A 16 -22.90 4.90 -7.91
CA ALA A 16 -22.07 4.02 -7.08
C ALA A 16 -21.53 4.73 -5.82
N TYR A 17 -21.16 6.00 -5.93
CA TYR A 17 -20.36 6.71 -4.91
C TYR A 17 -20.95 8.08 -4.50
N GLY A 18 -22.13 8.46 -5.01
CA GLY A 18 -22.77 9.74 -4.69
C GLY A 18 -23.49 9.75 -3.34
N PRO A 19 -24.05 10.92 -2.92
CA PRO A 19 -24.81 11.07 -1.68
C PRO A 19 -26.06 10.17 -1.61
N SER A 20 -26.58 9.80 -2.77
CA SER A 20 -27.68 8.85 -2.96
C SER A 20 -27.14 7.60 -3.65
N ALA A 21 -26.12 6.98 -3.03
CA ALA A 21 -25.51 5.77 -3.57
C ALA A 21 -26.53 4.62 -3.58
N GLU A 22 -26.59 3.92 -4.70
CA GLU A 22 -27.46 2.78 -4.92
C GLU A 22 -26.61 1.54 -5.20
N THR A 23 -27.11 0.37 -4.81
CA THR A 23 -26.51 -0.90 -5.21
C THR A 23 -26.66 -1.05 -6.73
N LEU A 24 -25.53 -1.04 -7.45
CA LEU A 24 -25.51 -1.29 -8.88
C LEU A 24 -25.78 -2.76 -9.19
N GLU A 25 -26.50 -3.02 -10.27
CA GLU A 25 -26.64 -4.37 -10.82
C GLU A 25 -25.29 -4.87 -11.36
N ALA A 26 -25.08 -6.19 -11.40
CA ALA A 26 -23.80 -6.78 -11.82
C ALA A 26 -23.32 -6.29 -13.21
N LYS A 27 -24.26 -6.08 -14.14
CA LYS A 27 -23.95 -5.54 -15.48
C LYS A 27 -23.52 -4.07 -15.46
N GLU A 28 -24.08 -3.27 -14.54
CA GLU A 28 -23.77 -1.85 -14.41
C GLU A 28 -22.40 -1.67 -13.76
N LEU A 29 -22.08 -2.51 -12.77
CA LEU A 29 -20.75 -2.55 -12.17
C LEU A 29 -19.68 -2.96 -13.20
N ALA A 30 -19.96 -4.00 -14.02
CA ALA A 30 -19.05 -4.40 -15.10
C ALA A 30 -18.83 -3.27 -16.12
N ARG A 31 -19.89 -2.53 -16.46
CA ARG A 31 -19.82 -1.38 -17.37
C ARG A 31 -19.03 -0.21 -16.77
N LEU A 32 -19.20 0.06 -15.48
CA LEU A 32 -18.42 1.07 -14.75
C LEU A 32 -16.92 0.73 -14.82
N VAL A 33 -16.54 -0.52 -14.50
CA VAL A 33 -15.14 -0.98 -14.56
C VAL A 33 -14.56 -0.84 -15.97
N GLU A 34 -15.30 -1.25 -17.01
CA GLU A 34 -14.86 -1.12 -18.41
C GLU A 34 -14.55 0.34 -18.79
N LEU A 35 -15.42 1.27 -18.41
CA LEU A 35 -15.25 2.70 -18.69
C LEU A 35 -14.07 3.28 -17.90
N GLU A 36 -13.89 2.90 -16.64
CA GLU A 36 -12.75 3.34 -15.83
C GLU A 36 -11.40 2.86 -16.38
N ASP A 37 -11.34 1.61 -16.85
CA ASP A 37 -10.13 1.07 -17.48
C ASP A 37 -9.79 1.79 -18.78
N ARG A 38 -10.80 2.18 -19.57
CA ARG A 38 -10.61 2.98 -20.80
C ARG A 38 -10.05 4.38 -20.49
N VAL A 39 -10.57 5.04 -19.46
CA VAL A 39 -10.02 6.32 -18.96
C VAL A 39 -8.56 6.14 -18.50
N ARG A 40 -8.26 5.05 -17.77
CA ARG A 40 -6.89 4.76 -17.33
C ARG A 40 -5.94 4.54 -18.51
N ALA A 41 -6.38 3.83 -19.54
CA ALA A 41 -5.58 3.61 -20.75
C ALA A 41 -5.29 4.90 -21.51
N GLU A 42 -6.21 5.87 -21.52
CA GLU A 42 -6.02 7.18 -22.15
C GLU A 42 -5.07 8.09 -21.35
N HIS A 43 -5.06 7.97 -20.02
CA HIS A 43 -4.17 8.72 -19.14
C HIS A 43 -2.84 8.03 -18.87
N ALA A 44 -2.68 6.76 -19.27
CA ALA A 44 -1.40 6.09 -19.19
C ALA A 44 -0.38 6.95 -19.93
N PRO A 45 0.69 7.42 -19.25
CA PRO A 45 1.68 8.27 -19.89
C PRO A 45 2.15 7.52 -21.12
N VAL A 46 2.01 8.15 -22.30
CA VAL A 46 2.60 7.63 -23.53
C VAL A 46 4.07 7.48 -23.20
N ALA A 47 4.48 6.25 -22.89
CA ALA A 47 5.84 5.92 -22.52
C ALA A 47 6.67 6.49 -23.66
N SER A 48 7.30 7.63 -23.38
CA SER A 48 7.92 8.45 -24.41
C SER A 48 8.91 7.53 -25.06
N GLY A 49 8.62 7.17 -26.31
CA GLY A 49 9.35 6.14 -27.03
C GLY A 49 10.82 6.43 -26.81
N ALA A 50 11.46 5.59 -26.00
CA ALA A 50 12.88 5.57 -25.85
C ALA A 50 13.37 5.23 -27.26
N GLY A 51 13.69 6.29 -27.99
CA GLY A 51 14.16 6.22 -29.34
C GLY A 51 15.45 5.42 -29.31
N ASP A 52 15.37 4.22 -29.85
CA ASP A 52 16.50 3.58 -30.53
C ASP A 52 16.92 4.51 -31.68
N GLY A 53 17.77 5.48 -31.34
CA GLY A 53 18.18 6.56 -32.24
C GLY A 53 19.38 7.30 -31.67
N ALA A 54 20.54 6.64 -31.75
CA ALA A 54 21.86 7.16 -31.42
C ALA A 54 22.12 8.59 -31.95
N PRO A 55 23.04 9.33 -31.32
CA PRO A 55 24.18 9.73 -32.13
C PRO A 55 25.53 9.51 -31.43
N GLY A 56 26.43 8.95 -32.22
CA GLY A 56 27.86 9.25 -32.31
C GLY A 56 28.55 9.87 -31.10
N SER A 57 29.48 9.09 -30.55
CA SER A 57 30.70 9.61 -29.95
C SER A 57 31.34 10.66 -30.86
N ALA A 58 31.44 11.89 -30.37
CA ALA A 58 32.43 12.86 -30.82
C ALA A 58 33.08 13.47 -29.57
N SER A 59 34.26 12.94 -29.28
CA SER A 59 35.24 13.49 -28.35
C SER A 59 35.85 14.77 -28.96
N GLY A 60 35.92 15.82 -28.14
CA GLY A 60 36.57 17.10 -28.42
C GLY A 60 35.86 18.19 -27.61
N GLY A 61 36.44 18.92 -26.68
CA GLY A 61 37.84 19.31 -26.49
C GLY A 61 37.87 20.85 -26.42
N GLY A 62 38.10 21.41 -25.23
CA GLY A 62 38.70 22.73 -25.03
C GLY A 62 37.81 23.98 -24.96
N GLY A 63 38.11 24.83 -23.97
CA GLY A 63 37.65 26.23 -23.81
C GLY A 63 36.70 26.39 -22.61
N SER A 64 37.06 26.86 -21.41
CA SER A 64 37.76 28.11 -21.05
C SER A 64 37.23 29.34 -21.80
N ALA A 65 36.26 30.06 -21.20
CA ALA A 65 36.44 31.41 -20.65
C ALA A 65 35.09 32.13 -20.37
N VAL A 66 35.15 33.10 -19.43
CA VAL A 66 34.25 34.28 -19.26
C VAL A 66 32.92 34.01 -18.54
N ARG A 67 32.79 34.22 -17.22
CA ARG A 67 32.50 35.48 -16.50
C ARG A 67 31.35 36.30 -17.10
N ASP A 68 30.17 36.26 -16.46
CA ASP A 68 29.39 37.47 -16.25
C ASP A 68 28.61 37.39 -14.93
N ASP A 69 28.96 38.33 -14.06
CA ASP A 69 28.34 38.66 -12.79
C ASP A 69 26.92 39.19 -13.01
N VAL A 70 25.92 38.55 -12.38
CA VAL A 70 24.61 39.16 -12.14
C VAL A 70 24.49 39.39 -10.64
N PRO A 71 24.37 40.65 -10.16
CA PRO A 71 24.26 40.93 -8.73
C PRO A 71 22.91 40.46 -8.20
N ASN A 72 22.94 39.62 -7.17
CA ASN A 72 21.78 39.24 -6.37
C ASN A 72 21.52 40.34 -5.31
N PRO A 73 20.38 41.06 -5.35
CA PRO A 73 20.03 42.03 -4.32
C PRO A 73 19.25 41.34 -3.20
N SER A 74 19.94 40.77 -2.21
CA SER A 74 19.29 40.26 -0.98
C SER A 74 20.19 40.29 0.27
N ASP A 75 21.20 41.16 0.29
CA ASP A 75 21.94 41.48 1.52
C ASP A 75 21.36 42.75 2.17
N ALA A 76 20.33 42.57 2.98
CA ALA A 76 19.96 43.52 4.02
C ALA A 76 19.28 42.78 5.17
N GLY A 77 20.02 42.51 6.25
CA GLY A 77 19.42 42.20 7.55
C GLY A 77 20.09 41.13 8.38
N ALA A 78 21.25 41.45 8.96
CA ALA A 78 21.75 40.88 10.21
C ALA A 78 20.71 41.10 11.34
N ALA A 79 20.64 40.41 12.48
CA ALA A 79 21.60 39.61 13.24
C ALA A 79 20.86 38.82 14.35
N ALA A 80 21.30 37.58 14.62
CA ALA A 80 21.37 36.90 15.93
C ALA A 80 21.65 35.42 15.63
N GLY A 81 22.76 34.78 15.98
CA GLY A 81 23.58 34.94 17.16
C GLY A 81 23.45 33.72 18.08
N VAL A 82 23.61 32.49 17.56
CA VAL A 82 23.74 31.29 18.39
C VAL A 82 24.97 30.50 17.94
N ARG A 83 26.00 30.51 18.79
CA ARG A 83 27.19 29.67 18.70
C ARG A 83 26.85 28.29 19.24
N VAL A 84 26.82 27.27 18.39
CA VAL A 84 26.89 25.87 18.83
C VAL A 84 28.30 25.37 18.59
N LEU A 85 28.98 25.03 19.68
CA LEU A 85 30.29 24.40 19.68
C LEU A 85 30.14 22.98 19.15
N ALA A 86 30.75 22.72 18.00
CA ALA A 86 30.95 21.37 17.48
C ALA A 86 31.87 20.58 18.41
N ARG A 87 31.40 19.42 18.87
CA ARG A 87 32.21 18.40 19.55
C ARG A 87 32.50 17.29 18.53
N PRO A 88 33.77 17.01 18.21
CA PRO A 88 34.13 15.86 17.40
C PRO A 88 34.02 14.60 18.25
N ALA A 89 33.28 13.60 17.78
CA ALA A 89 33.36 12.24 18.28
C ALA A 89 34.20 11.42 17.30
N GLU A 90 35.32 10.92 17.80
CA GLU A 90 36.26 10.04 17.14
C GLU A 90 35.63 8.67 16.82
N PRO A 91 36.13 7.96 15.79
CA PRO A 91 35.66 6.63 15.43
C PRO A 91 36.21 5.57 16.39
N SER A 92 35.33 4.86 17.08
CA SER A 92 35.70 3.62 17.78
C SER A 92 35.75 2.46 16.78
N ALA A 93 36.97 2.00 16.54
CA ALA A 93 37.29 0.73 15.91
C ALA A 93 37.16 -0.42 16.92
N THR A 94 36.39 -1.44 16.57
CA THR A 94 36.36 -2.77 17.20
C THR A 94 35.58 -3.68 16.24
N GLU A 95 35.90 -4.94 15.99
CA GLU A 95 37.09 -5.76 16.14
C GLU A 95 36.79 -6.94 15.21
N VAL A 96 37.77 -7.30 14.40
CA VAL A 96 37.67 -8.38 13.42
C VAL A 96 37.78 -9.72 14.16
N THR A 97 36.73 -10.54 14.11
CA THR A 97 36.84 -11.95 14.50
C THR A 97 36.33 -12.84 13.37
N ARG A 98 37.28 -13.45 12.66
CA ARG A 98 37.12 -14.67 11.84
C ARG A 98 37.62 -15.83 12.72
N PRO A 99 36.88 -16.93 12.88
CA PRO A 99 37.13 -18.14 12.08
C PRO A 99 35.81 -18.94 11.80
N GLY A 100 35.72 -19.93 10.93
CA GLY A 100 36.78 -20.70 10.30
C GLY A 100 36.28 -21.54 9.12
N ASP A 101 37.28 -22.04 8.41
CA ASP A 101 37.20 -22.99 7.33
C ASP A 101 36.67 -24.35 7.79
N GLY A 102 35.84 -24.97 6.96
CA GLY A 102 35.43 -26.37 7.04
C GLY A 102 35.06 -26.87 5.65
N GLY A 103 36.06 -27.38 4.93
CA GLY A 103 35.91 -27.91 3.57
C GLY A 103 35.45 -29.36 3.49
N GLY A 104 35.40 -29.84 2.24
CA GLY A 104 35.28 -31.26 1.87
C GLY A 104 33.93 -31.59 1.25
N GLY A 105 33.78 -31.54 -0.08
CA GLY A 105 33.93 -32.73 -0.93
C GLY A 105 32.52 -33.20 -1.35
N ALA A 106 32.22 -33.71 -2.53
CA ALA A 106 33.04 -34.23 -3.60
C ALA A 106 32.24 -34.15 -4.92
N SER A 107 32.97 -34.08 -6.01
CA SER A 107 32.51 -34.27 -7.39
C SER A 107 31.86 -35.65 -7.60
N ALA A 108 30.80 -35.69 -8.41
CA ALA A 108 30.62 -36.73 -9.42
C ALA A 108 29.57 -36.26 -10.44
N SER A 109 30.02 -35.95 -11.66
CA SER A 109 29.19 -36.09 -12.86
C SER A 109 28.91 -37.57 -13.11
N PRO A 110 27.83 -37.90 -13.83
CA PRO A 110 28.11 -38.41 -15.17
C PRO A 110 27.13 -37.94 -16.25
N THR A 111 27.76 -37.70 -17.39
CA THR A 111 27.34 -37.79 -18.79
C THR A 111 26.34 -38.92 -19.06
N GLY A 112 25.37 -38.66 -19.93
CA GLY A 112 24.57 -39.72 -20.55
C GLY A 112 23.41 -39.23 -21.41
N ASP A 113 23.69 -38.75 -22.61
CA ASP A 113 22.76 -38.88 -23.74
C ASP A 113 22.76 -40.34 -24.20
N PRO A 114 21.61 -40.89 -24.64
CA PRO A 114 21.49 -41.04 -26.09
C PRO A 114 20.08 -40.81 -26.66
N ALA A 115 20.11 -40.41 -27.93
CA ALA A 115 19.02 -40.38 -28.89
C ALA A 115 18.20 -41.68 -28.95
N GLY A 116 16.90 -41.53 -29.24
CA GLY A 116 15.99 -42.64 -29.51
C GLY A 116 14.70 -42.22 -30.21
N THR A 117 14.76 -42.20 -31.54
CA THR A 117 13.74 -42.65 -32.51
C THR A 117 12.24 -42.45 -32.29
N ALA A 118 11.63 -41.86 -33.32
CA ALA A 118 10.21 -41.79 -33.62
C ALA A 118 9.47 -43.14 -33.65
N THR A 119 8.18 -43.12 -33.29
CA THR A 119 7.14 -43.89 -33.98
C THR A 119 5.78 -43.18 -33.92
N ARG A 120 5.22 -42.91 -35.10
CA ARG A 120 3.78 -42.70 -35.30
C ARG A 120 3.03 -43.97 -34.94
N SER A 121 1.89 -43.87 -34.26
CA SER A 121 0.77 -44.76 -34.55
C SER A 121 -0.55 -43.97 -34.54
N LYS A 122 -1.22 -44.02 -35.70
CA LYS A 122 -2.65 -43.77 -35.86
C LYS A 122 -3.37 -45.08 -35.51
N TRP A 123 -4.69 -44.96 -35.29
CA TRP A 123 -5.69 -46.04 -35.20
C TRP A 123 -5.77 -46.67 -33.80
N SER A 124 -6.94 -46.87 -33.18
CA SER A 124 -8.23 -47.22 -33.76
C SER A 124 -9.40 -46.81 -32.85
N ARG A 125 -10.57 -46.77 -33.47
CA ARG A 125 -11.88 -46.56 -32.86
C ARG A 125 -12.33 -47.79 -32.08
N ARG A 126 -13.14 -47.51 -31.03
CA ARG A 126 -14.36 -48.21 -30.59
C ARG A 126 -14.27 -49.43 -29.64
N ARG A 127 -15.00 -49.24 -28.53
CA ARG A 127 -15.95 -50.13 -27.81
C ARG A 127 -15.51 -50.73 -26.45
N THR A 128 -16.11 -50.14 -25.40
CA THR A 128 -16.90 -50.78 -24.31
C THR A 128 -16.39 -52.08 -23.68
N LEU A 129 -16.13 -52.05 -22.36
CA LEU A 129 -17.01 -52.67 -21.35
C LEU A 129 -16.55 -52.40 -19.91
N VAL A 130 -17.59 -52.28 -19.08
CA VAL A 130 -17.68 -52.15 -17.62
C VAL A 130 -16.74 -53.09 -16.85
N VAL A 131 -15.95 -52.53 -15.93
CA VAL A 131 -15.62 -53.19 -14.65
C VAL A 131 -15.69 -52.12 -13.55
N ALA A 132 -16.74 -52.23 -12.74
CA ALA A 132 -16.87 -51.58 -11.45
C ALA A 132 -15.95 -52.29 -10.45
N GLY A 133 -15.28 -51.53 -9.57
CA GLY A 133 -14.47 -52.15 -8.51
C GLY A 133 -13.61 -51.15 -7.72
N ILE A 134 -14.27 -50.36 -6.85
CA ILE A 134 -13.80 -49.96 -5.52
C ILE A 134 -12.31 -49.57 -5.39
N ALA A 135 -11.98 -48.28 -5.54
CA ALA A 135 -10.75 -47.69 -4.99
C ALA A 135 -10.75 -46.14 -5.01
N VAL A 136 -11.76 -45.46 -4.46
CA VAL A 136 -11.72 -43.98 -4.30
C VAL A 136 -12.39 -43.55 -3.00
N ILE A 137 -11.87 -43.97 -1.85
CA ILE A 137 -12.22 -43.38 -0.55
C ILE A 137 -10.99 -43.41 0.38
N VAL A 138 -9.91 -42.67 0.04
CA VAL A 138 -8.84 -42.36 1.04
C VAL A 138 -8.25 -40.95 0.87
N VAL A 139 -8.42 -40.27 -0.28
CA VAL A 139 -7.77 -38.93 -0.48
C VAL A 139 -8.59 -37.75 0.05
N GLY A 140 -9.87 -37.95 0.43
CA GLY A 140 -10.75 -36.86 0.89
C GLY A 140 -10.53 -36.39 2.34
N ALA A 141 -9.89 -37.18 3.20
CA ALA A 141 -9.74 -36.85 4.61
C ALA A 141 -8.49 -36.01 4.92
N ALA A 142 -7.47 -36.01 4.07
CA ALA A 142 -6.23 -35.28 4.30
C ALA A 142 -6.36 -33.77 4.02
N VAL A 143 -7.23 -33.37 3.08
CA VAL A 143 -7.38 -31.94 2.71
C VAL A 143 -8.18 -31.18 3.78
N VAL A 144 -9.21 -31.81 4.37
CA VAL A 144 -10.05 -31.18 5.42
C VAL A 144 -9.30 -31.06 6.75
N ALA A 145 -8.37 -31.98 7.06
CA ALA A 145 -7.53 -31.86 8.24
C ALA A 145 -6.49 -30.73 8.11
N SER A 146 -5.99 -30.44 6.91
CA SER A 146 -4.98 -29.40 6.69
C SER A 146 -5.51 -27.98 6.87
N THR A 147 -6.77 -27.70 6.53
CA THR A 147 -7.40 -26.39 6.73
C THR A 147 -7.70 -26.13 8.22
N PHE A 148 -8.03 -27.17 8.98
CA PHE A 148 -8.29 -27.04 10.42
C PHE A 148 -6.99 -26.78 11.22
N VAL A 149 -5.86 -27.37 10.82
CA VAL A 149 -4.57 -27.14 11.49
C VAL A 149 -4.02 -25.75 11.20
N GLN A 150 -4.26 -25.17 10.02
CA GLN A 150 -3.89 -23.77 9.75
C GLN A 150 -4.76 -22.76 10.52
N ASN A 151 -6.05 -23.05 10.75
CA ASN A 151 -6.90 -22.21 11.60
C ASN A 151 -6.59 -22.37 13.10
N ALA A 152 -6.08 -23.51 13.55
CA ALA A 152 -5.70 -23.73 14.95
C ALA A 152 -4.32 -23.15 15.32
N LEU A 153 -3.46 -22.89 14.34
CA LEU A 153 -2.16 -22.20 14.50
C LEU A 153 -2.25 -20.69 14.31
N ARG A 154 -3.41 -20.15 13.90
CA ARG A 154 -3.75 -18.75 14.17
C ARG A 154 -4.01 -18.66 15.66
N GLY A 155 -2.93 -18.40 16.40
CA GLY A 155 -2.99 -18.16 17.83
C GLY A 155 -4.14 -17.21 18.14
N ALA A 156 -4.76 -17.40 19.29
CA ALA A 156 -5.62 -16.42 19.92
C ALA A 156 -4.80 -15.17 20.22
N GLY A 157 -4.46 -14.41 19.18
CA GLY A 157 -4.06 -13.02 19.30
C GLY A 157 -5.22 -12.24 19.92
N PRO A 158 -4.95 -11.09 20.53
CA PRO A 158 -5.99 -10.24 21.07
C PRO A 158 -7.07 -10.05 20.00
N THR A 159 -8.28 -10.51 20.28
CA THR A 159 -9.46 -10.37 19.43
C THR A 159 -9.95 -8.92 19.47
N GLY A 160 -9.06 -7.97 19.18
CA GLY A 160 -9.43 -6.60 18.92
C GLY A 160 -10.22 -6.58 17.62
N GLU A 161 -11.54 -6.46 17.72
CA GLU A 161 -12.36 -6.19 16.55
C GLU A 161 -11.97 -4.80 16.02
N VAL A 162 -11.56 -4.75 14.75
CA VAL A 162 -11.24 -3.48 14.10
C VAL A 162 -12.55 -2.88 13.63
N ASP A 163 -12.89 -1.72 14.20
CA ASP A 163 -14.06 -0.97 13.77
C ASP A 163 -13.84 -0.47 12.33
N TYR A 164 -14.68 -0.94 11.42
CA TYR A 164 -14.57 -0.63 10.00
C TYR A 164 -15.14 0.76 9.73
N VAL A 165 -14.30 1.65 9.22
CA VAL A 165 -14.72 3.02 8.86
C VAL A 165 -15.52 2.96 7.56
N ASP A 166 -16.79 3.33 7.64
CA ASP A 166 -17.69 3.32 6.48
C ASP A 166 -17.34 4.41 5.44
N ALA A 167 -17.88 4.26 4.22
CA ALA A 167 -17.59 5.19 3.14
C ALA A 167 -18.14 6.60 3.40
N PRO A 168 -19.39 6.79 3.84
CA PRO A 168 -19.91 8.11 4.19
C PRO A 168 -19.05 8.88 5.19
N GLU A 169 -18.62 8.24 6.28
CA GLU A 169 -17.78 8.83 7.31
C GLU A 169 -16.43 9.24 6.72
N ALA A 170 -15.78 8.34 5.99
CA ALA A 170 -14.50 8.63 5.34
C ALA A 170 -14.60 9.79 4.34
N TYR A 171 -15.62 9.78 3.47
CA TYR A 171 -15.83 10.83 2.48
C TYR A 171 -16.17 12.18 3.12
N SER A 172 -16.93 12.20 4.22
CA SER A 172 -17.24 13.43 4.94
C SER A 172 -15.97 14.15 5.40
N PHE A 173 -14.92 13.39 5.74
CA PHE A 173 -13.64 13.93 6.18
C PHE A 173 -12.83 14.47 4.99
N THR A 174 -12.72 13.71 3.89
CA THR A 174 -11.97 14.17 2.70
C THR A 174 -12.60 15.36 1.98
N ARG A 175 -13.89 15.62 2.20
CA ARG A 175 -14.60 16.78 1.63
C ARG A 175 -14.57 18.00 2.55
N ASP A 176 -13.99 17.86 3.73
CA ASP A 176 -13.91 18.95 4.67
C ASP A 176 -12.84 19.96 4.22
N LEU A 177 -13.30 21.09 3.69
CA LEU A 177 -12.43 22.17 3.20
C LEU A 177 -11.83 23.01 4.33
N THR A 178 -12.31 22.86 5.57
CA THR A 178 -11.72 23.52 6.75
C THR A 178 -10.66 22.65 7.43
N SER A 179 -10.35 21.50 6.83
CA SER A 179 -9.31 20.61 7.34
C SER A 179 -7.95 21.31 7.48
N THR A 180 -7.30 21.09 8.62
CA THR A 180 -5.96 21.62 8.90
C THR A 180 -4.97 20.46 8.96
N VAL A 181 -3.96 20.48 8.08
CA VAL A 181 -2.89 19.48 8.06
C VAL A 181 -1.95 19.73 9.24
N LEU A 182 -1.78 18.72 10.10
CA LEU A 182 -0.84 18.74 11.21
C LEU A 182 0.52 18.18 10.83
N LEU A 183 0.51 17.02 10.17
CA LEU A 183 1.73 16.27 9.85
C LEU A 183 1.60 15.54 8.52
N ARG A 184 2.73 15.34 7.84
CA ARG A 184 2.85 14.48 6.66
C ARG A 184 3.94 13.44 6.92
N ILE A 185 3.56 12.17 6.83
CA ILE A 185 4.45 11.01 6.98
C ILE A 185 4.78 10.52 5.56
N PRO A 186 5.99 10.76 5.04
CA PRO A 186 6.39 10.26 3.73
C PRO A 186 6.60 8.74 3.77
N LEU A 187 6.19 8.07 2.69
CA LEU A 187 6.33 6.61 2.51
C LEU A 187 7.49 6.25 1.58
N ASP A 188 8.42 7.18 1.35
CA ASP A 188 9.61 6.97 0.52
C ASP A 188 10.77 6.31 1.28
N GLY A 189 10.51 5.84 2.51
CA GLY A 189 11.49 5.23 3.39
C GLY A 189 12.39 6.23 4.12
N SER A 190 12.28 7.54 3.85
CA SER A 190 13.10 8.56 4.52
C SER A 190 12.79 8.72 6.01
N PHE A 191 11.58 8.36 6.44
CA PHE A 191 11.10 8.55 7.81
C PHE A 191 11.44 7.40 8.77
N GLY A 192 11.74 6.20 8.25
CA GLY A 192 11.93 4.99 9.06
C GLY A 192 13.11 5.03 10.03
N SER A 193 14.01 6.02 9.92
CA SER A 193 15.13 6.19 10.86
C SER A 193 14.85 7.14 12.03
N PHE A 194 13.74 7.86 12.03
CA PHE A 194 13.48 8.94 13.00
C PHE A 194 12.31 8.69 13.94
N VAL A 195 11.51 7.66 13.68
CA VAL A 195 10.30 7.36 14.43
C VAL A 195 10.48 6.02 15.11
N ASP A 196 10.16 5.98 16.41
CA ASP A 196 10.07 4.71 17.12
C ASP A 196 8.89 3.93 16.53
N LEU A 197 9.20 2.82 15.87
CA LEU A 197 8.19 1.92 15.35
C LEU A 197 7.56 1.20 16.54
N PRO A 198 6.23 0.99 16.55
CA PRO A 198 5.60 0.20 17.59
C PRO A 198 6.22 -1.20 17.66
N ASP A 199 6.60 -1.61 18.86
CA ASP A 199 7.02 -2.99 19.16
C ASP A 199 5.84 -3.99 19.13
N SER A 200 4.62 -3.50 18.93
CA SER A 200 3.41 -4.32 18.91
C SER A 200 3.28 -5.14 17.64
N GLU A 201 2.63 -6.29 17.75
CA GLU A 201 2.21 -7.07 16.58
C GLU A 201 1.23 -6.25 15.74
N ALA A 202 1.26 -6.44 14.42
CA ALA A 202 0.34 -5.75 13.52
C ALA A 202 -1.12 -6.06 13.90
N PRO A 203 -2.00 -5.04 13.95
CA PRO A 203 -3.42 -5.26 14.24
C PRO A 203 -4.07 -6.09 13.12
N PRO A 204 -5.23 -6.70 13.39
CA PRO A 204 -6.04 -7.27 12.32
C PRO A 204 -6.31 -6.22 11.24
N ILE A 205 -6.18 -6.59 9.96
CA ILE A 205 -6.43 -5.67 8.84
C ILE A 205 -7.82 -5.99 8.27
N PRO A 206 -8.72 -5.00 8.13
CA PRO A 206 -10.10 -5.23 7.70
C PRO A 206 -10.21 -5.41 6.16
N SER A 207 -9.30 -6.19 5.58
CA SER A 207 -9.28 -6.50 4.15
C SER A 207 -10.29 -7.58 3.80
N SER A 208 -10.76 -7.59 2.55
CA SER A 208 -11.67 -8.64 2.06
C SER A 208 -10.96 -9.95 1.68
N GLY A 209 -9.62 -10.01 1.80
CA GLY A 209 -8.81 -11.13 1.34
C GLY A 209 -7.55 -11.37 2.18
N THR A 210 -6.46 -11.75 1.52
CA THR A 210 -5.20 -12.09 2.20
C THR A 210 -4.27 -10.89 2.24
N VAL A 211 -3.84 -10.49 3.43
CA VAL A 211 -2.84 -9.43 3.61
C VAL A 211 -1.49 -9.90 3.05
N GLU A 212 -0.93 -9.15 2.10
CA GLU A 212 0.36 -9.44 1.47
C GLU A 212 1.52 -8.80 2.23
N TRP A 213 1.30 -7.60 2.77
CA TRP A 213 2.28 -6.85 3.55
C TRP A 213 1.59 -5.88 4.52
N VAL A 214 2.28 -5.58 5.61
CA VAL A 214 1.88 -4.58 6.62
C VAL A 214 3.12 -3.81 7.04
N GLU A 215 2.99 -2.49 7.18
CA GLU A 215 4.08 -1.60 7.57
C GLU A 215 3.61 -0.63 8.68
N PRO A 216 4.28 -0.61 9.84
CA PRO A 216 4.04 0.40 10.86
C PRO A 216 4.61 1.75 10.42
N LEU A 217 3.89 2.83 10.68
CA LEU A 217 4.33 4.20 10.42
C LEU A 217 4.75 4.94 11.69
N GLY A 218 4.49 4.38 12.87
CA GLY A 218 4.80 4.97 14.18
C GLY A 218 3.57 5.32 15.00
N GLU A 219 3.81 5.89 16.18
CA GLU A 219 2.77 6.40 17.08
C GLU A 219 2.57 7.92 16.90
N TYR A 220 1.32 8.34 16.76
CA TYR A 220 0.96 9.75 16.58
C TYR A 220 -0.32 10.09 17.35
N TYR A 221 -0.23 11.07 18.26
CA TYR A 221 -1.35 11.51 19.11
C TYR A 221 -1.99 10.34 19.89
N GLY A 222 -1.14 9.45 20.39
CA GLY A 222 -1.50 8.22 21.10
C GLY A 222 -2.01 7.05 20.24
N TRP A 223 -1.96 7.14 18.90
CA TRP A 223 -2.40 6.07 17.99
C TRP A 223 -1.24 5.49 17.18
N ASN A 224 -1.12 4.17 17.19
CA ASN A 224 -0.24 3.45 16.27
C ASN A 224 -0.86 3.42 14.87
N VAL A 225 -0.13 3.91 13.88
CA VAL A 225 -0.60 3.98 12.49
C VAL A 225 0.05 2.88 11.68
N TRP A 226 -0.78 2.15 10.95
CA TRP A 226 -0.37 1.04 10.11
C TRP A 226 -0.94 1.22 8.69
N ILE A 227 -0.15 0.86 7.69
CA ILE A 227 -0.63 0.68 6.32
C ILE A 227 -0.41 -0.76 5.89
N ALA A 228 -1.27 -1.24 5.01
CA ALA A 228 -1.18 -2.60 4.51
C ALA A 228 -1.63 -2.69 3.06
N GLY A 229 -1.12 -3.71 2.37
CA GLY A 229 -1.62 -4.14 1.07
C GLY A 229 -2.15 -5.56 1.18
N ALA A 230 -3.29 -5.79 0.55
CA ALA A 230 -3.96 -7.09 0.57
C ALA A 230 -4.40 -7.50 -0.83
N GLN A 231 -4.35 -8.81 -1.09
CA GLN A 231 -5.03 -9.43 -2.22
C GLN A 231 -6.50 -9.63 -1.83
N GLY A 232 -7.31 -8.58 -2.01
CA GLY A 232 -8.74 -8.59 -1.73
C GLY A 232 -9.52 -9.57 -2.60
N ALA A 233 -10.80 -9.79 -2.26
CA ALA A 233 -11.67 -10.77 -2.92
C ALA A 233 -11.88 -10.50 -4.42
N VAL A 234 -11.88 -9.22 -4.81
CA VAL A 234 -12.09 -8.79 -6.20
C VAL A 234 -10.80 -8.29 -6.84
N GLN A 235 -10.00 -7.53 -6.09
CA GLN A 235 -8.78 -6.90 -6.58
C GLN A 235 -7.84 -6.56 -5.41
N ARG A 236 -6.63 -6.07 -5.72
CA ARG A 236 -5.70 -5.59 -4.70
C ARG A 236 -6.32 -4.41 -3.93
N GLU A 237 -6.19 -4.46 -2.62
CA GLU A 237 -6.65 -3.44 -1.68
C GLU A 237 -5.46 -2.78 -1.00
N HIS A 238 -5.61 -1.49 -0.69
CA HIS A 238 -4.74 -0.75 0.21
C HIS A 238 -5.56 -0.38 1.45
N CYS A 239 -4.95 -0.57 2.61
CA CYS A 239 -5.60 -0.40 3.90
C CYS A 239 -4.82 0.58 4.77
N ILE A 240 -5.55 1.38 5.53
CA ILE A 240 -5.00 2.14 6.66
C ILE A 240 -5.71 1.67 7.93
N VAL A 241 -4.94 1.42 8.98
CA VAL A 241 -5.44 1.00 10.29
C VAL A 241 -4.76 1.86 11.34
N ILE A 242 -5.53 2.27 12.33
CA ILE A 242 -5.02 2.91 13.54
C ILE A 242 -5.42 2.07 14.74
N GLU A 243 -4.52 1.93 15.68
CA GLU A 243 -4.71 1.12 16.87
C GLU A 243 -4.24 1.86 18.11
N ARG A 244 -4.99 1.71 19.19
CA ARG A 244 -4.63 2.19 20.51
C ARG A 244 -5.25 1.27 21.55
N GLU A 245 -4.40 0.66 22.38
CA GLU A 245 -4.81 -0.24 23.46
C GLU A 245 -5.75 -1.35 22.97
N ASP A 246 -7.03 -1.29 23.31
CA ASP A 246 -8.07 -2.27 22.94
C ASP A 246 -8.93 -1.80 21.76
N ARG A 247 -8.60 -0.67 21.12
CA ARG A 247 -9.35 -0.09 20.01
C ARG A 247 -8.54 -0.09 18.74
N ALA A 248 -9.14 -0.59 17.67
CA ALA A 248 -8.63 -0.38 16.33
C ALA A 248 -9.73 0.16 15.44
N ARG A 249 -9.37 1.06 14.52
CA ARG A 249 -10.23 1.50 13.41
C ARG A 249 -9.47 1.34 12.12
N GLY A 250 -10.14 0.94 11.06
CA GLY A 250 -9.47 0.76 9.79
C GLY A 250 -10.38 0.81 8.60
N ARG A 251 -9.76 0.97 7.43
CA ARG A 251 -10.45 0.98 6.16
C ARG A 251 -9.56 0.42 5.08
N CYS A 252 -10.15 -0.36 4.20
CA CYS A 252 -9.52 -0.84 2.98
C CYS A 252 -10.28 -0.29 1.77
N VAL A 253 -9.54 0.05 0.72
CA VAL A 253 -10.10 0.45 -0.58
C VAL A 253 -9.34 -0.27 -1.68
N PRO A 254 -9.93 -0.48 -2.86
CA PRO A 254 -9.18 -0.90 -4.02
C PRO A 254 -7.94 -0.04 -4.26
N ALA A 255 -6.80 -0.66 -4.51
CA ALA A 255 -5.52 0.03 -4.72
C ALA A 255 -5.62 1.06 -5.86
N VAL A 256 -6.37 0.73 -6.92
CA VAL A 256 -6.61 1.60 -8.08
C VAL A 256 -7.48 2.83 -7.77
N LEU A 257 -8.23 2.81 -6.67
CA LEU A 257 -9.06 3.91 -6.22
C LEU A 257 -8.41 4.70 -5.08
N ARG A 258 -7.23 4.32 -4.59
CA ARG A 258 -6.62 4.94 -3.40
C ARG A 258 -6.56 6.47 -3.50
N GLU A 259 -6.21 7.01 -4.66
CA GLU A 259 -6.07 8.46 -4.86
C GLU A 259 -7.41 9.20 -4.89
N GLN A 260 -8.48 8.56 -5.38
CA GLN A 260 -9.80 9.17 -5.50
C GLN A 260 -10.74 8.81 -4.35
N SER A 261 -10.38 7.79 -3.57
CA SER A 261 -11.18 7.30 -2.45
C SER A 261 -10.71 7.92 -1.14
N ALA A 262 -11.65 8.04 -0.21
CA ALA A 262 -11.35 8.43 1.14
C ALA A 262 -10.73 7.25 1.92
N LEU A 263 -9.46 6.95 1.68
CA LEU A 263 -8.69 5.99 2.50
C LEU A 263 -8.22 6.69 3.79
N VAL A 264 -9.18 6.91 4.69
CA VAL A 264 -8.96 7.63 5.95
C VAL A 264 -9.49 6.84 7.13
N ALA A 265 -8.77 6.89 8.25
CA ALA A 265 -9.22 6.43 9.55
C ALA A 265 -9.41 7.63 10.49
N PRO A 266 -10.64 8.11 10.73
CA PRO A 266 -10.90 9.21 11.65
C PRO A 266 -10.97 8.74 13.10
N VAL A 267 -10.54 9.62 14.02
CA VAL A 267 -10.64 9.47 15.48
C VAL A 267 -11.46 10.62 16.05
N PRO A 268 -12.61 10.33 16.70
CA PRO A 268 -13.39 11.36 17.39
C PRO A 268 -12.59 12.07 18.49
N TYR A 269 -12.83 13.37 18.71
CA TYR A 269 -12.21 14.15 19.81
C TYR A 269 -12.22 13.42 21.16
N ALA A 270 -13.35 12.81 21.51
CA ALA A 270 -13.54 12.13 22.79
C ALA A 270 -12.67 10.88 22.99
N TRP A 271 -12.04 10.37 21.93
CA TRP A 271 -11.20 9.17 21.97
C TRP A 271 -9.70 9.50 22.12
N ILE A 272 -9.35 10.79 22.01
CA ILE A 272 -7.97 11.27 22.15
C ILE A 272 -7.79 11.77 23.58
N PRO A 273 -6.79 11.28 24.35
CA PRO A 273 -6.47 11.75 25.69
C PRO A 273 -6.21 13.24 25.71
N ASP A 274 -6.56 13.91 26.81
CA ASP A 274 -6.40 15.36 26.93
C ASP A 274 -4.94 15.81 26.69
N ASP A 275 -3.96 15.01 27.09
CA ASP A 275 -2.52 15.25 26.96
C ASP A 275 -1.93 14.86 25.60
N GLU A 276 -2.65 14.07 24.81
CA GLU A 276 -2.28 13.65 23.45
C GLU A 276 -3.02 14.44 22.36
N ARG A 277 -3.93 15.34 22.73
CA ARG A 277 -4.68 16.15 21.77
C ARG A 277 -3.78 17.19 21.12
N PRO A 278 -3.86 17.39 19.79
CA PRO A 278 -3.26 18.55 19.15
C PRO A 278 -3.76 19.85 19.79
N GLU A 279 -2.88 20.84 19.97
CA GLU A 279 -3.20 22.11 20.65
C GLU A 279 -4.33 22.88 19.94
N GLU A 280 -4.42 22.77 18.62
CA GLU A 280 -5.43 23.42 17.80
C GLU A 280 -6.79 22.70 17.80
N MET A 281 -6.87 21.51 18.39
CA MET A 281 -8.06 20.66 18.32
C MET A 281 -9.12 21.07 19.36
N SER A 282 -10.31 21.42 18.86
CA SER A 282 -11.46 21.83 19.65
C SER A 282 -12.52 20.73 19.79
N PRO A 283 -13.37 20.76 20.83
CA PRO A 283 -14.55 19.90 20.91
C PRO A 283 -15.42 20.03 19.67
N GLY A 284 -15.83 18.88 19.10
CA GLY A 284 -16.58 18.83 17.84
C GLY A 284 -15.70 18.59 16.61
N GLN A 285 -14.38 18.56 16.76
CA GLN A 285 -13.45 18.15 15.71
C GLN A 285 -13.08 16.66 15.84
N ARG A 286 -12.34 16.15 14.86
CA ARG A 286 -11.80 14.80 14.81
C ARG A 286 -10.44 14.83 14.14
N LEU A 287 -9.56 13.96 14.61
CA LEU A 287 -8.29 13.69 13.96
C LEU A 287 -8.54 12.70 12.82
N GLY A 288 -7.78 12.76 11.73
CA GLY A 288 -7.86 11.71 10.72
C GLY A 288 -6.53 11.45 10.06
N PHE A 289 -6.31 10.17 9.83
CA PHE A 289 -5.12 9.60 9.22
C PHE A 289 -5.49 9.23 7.79
N TRP A 290 -5.04 10.04 6.83
CA TRP A 290 -5.45 9.93 5.43
C TRP A 290 -4.28 9.49 4.56
N TRP A 291 -4.41 8.31 3.95
CA TRP A 291 -3.44 7.82 2.97
C TRP A 291 -3.87 8.20 1.55
N GLY A 292 -3.58 9.46 1.19
CA GLY A 292 -3.89 10.05 -0.11
C GLY A 292 -2.81 9.82 -1.18
N GLY A 293 -2.94 10.50 -2.33
CA GLY A 293 -2.11 10.28 -3.52
C GLY A 293 -0.62 10.65 -3.39
N ASP A 294 -0.26 11.56 -2.47
CA ASP A 294 1.06 12.20 -2.41
C ASP A 294 2.20 11.34 -1.80
N ASN A 295 2.21 10.02 -2.02
CA ASN A 295 3.21 9.08 -1.46
C ASN A 295 3.41 9.23 0.06
N GLY A 296 2.34 9.57 0.79
CA GLY A 296 2.40 9.88 2.20
C GLY A 296 1.08 9.62 2.92
N VAL A 297 1.15 9.48 4.24
CA VAL A 297 -0.02 9.57 5.13
C VAL A 297 -0.06 10.97 5.73
N ILE A 298 -1.19 11.64 5.61
CA ILE A 298 -1.41 12.99 6.14
C ILE A 298 -2.25 12.85 7.41
N ILE A 299 -1.79 13.47 8.50
CA ILE A 299 -2.57 13.62 9.72
C ILE A 299 -3.15 15.02 9.73
N LEU A 300 -4.45 15.12 9.93
CA LEU A 300 -5.16 16.39 9.86
C LEU A 300 -6.33 16.46 10.85
N ILE A 301 -6.73 17.67 11.21
CA ILE A 301 -7.94 17.96 12.01
C ILE A 301 -9.05 18.34 11.04
N GLY A 302 -10.23 17.75 11.22
CA GLY A 302 -11.46 18.13 10.51
C GLY A 302 -12.65 18.19 11.46
N ASP A 303 -13.73 18.80 11.00
CA ASP A 303 -14.98 18.91 11.76
C ASP A 303 -15.71 17.56 11.80
N THR A 304 -16.40 17.30 12.90
CA THR A 304 -17.32 16.16 13.00
C THR A 304 -18.57 16.47 12.19
N PRO A 305 -19.00 15.59 11.27
CA PRO A 305 -20.18 15.83 10.47
C PRO A 305 -21.40 15.92 11.39
N GLN A 306 -22.15 17.00 11.27
CA GLN A 306 -23.40 17.12 12.01
C GLN A 306 -24.43 16.13 11.43
N PRO A 307 -25.18 15.40 12.28
CA PRO A 307 -26.27 14.56 11.82
C PRO A 307 -27.28 15.44 11.08
N ARG A 308 -27.60 15.08 9.84
CA ARG A 308 -28.59 15.79 9.01
C ARG A 308 -30.01 15.36 9.36
#